data_AF-A0A550HK78-F1
#
_entry.id   AF-A0A550HK78-F1
#
_cell.length_a   1.000
_cell.length_b   1.000
_cell.length_c   1.000
_cell.angle_alpha   90.00
_cell.angle_beta   90.00
_cell.angle_gamma   90.00
#
_symmetry.space_group_name_H-M   'P 1'
#
loop_
_entity.id
_entity.type
_entity.pdbx_description
1 polymer ?
#
loop_
_entity_poly.entity_id
_entity_poly.type
_entity_poly.pdbx_seq_one_letter_code
_entity_poly.pdbx_strand_id
1 'polypeptide(L)'
;MNADERSERLEQLFRQTFRRVMAYCLRRASEAAAHDAVAEVYAVAWRKRRHLPADDEEAVLWLLGIARRVLANQARSQRRWARLLMRVAERAEPDPPPAADPYGAEDAGDGLAAALAQASDADRELLRLAYWDDLSRNDIATVLGISVGAVDTRLHRARQRLRQRLAAANAHQDPAKEKNHAER
;
A
#
# COMPACT_ATOMS: atom_id res chain seq x y z
N MET A 1 -13.76 -9.34 29.83
CA MET A 1 -12.58 -10.00 29.26
C MET A 1 -11.34 -9.69 30.10
N ASN A 2 -10.89 -10.63 30.91
CA ASN A 2 -9.64 -10.56 31.68
C ASN A 2 -8.43 -10.55 30.72
N ALA A 3 -7.25 -10.15 31.19
CA ALA A 3 -6.03 -10.05 30.39
C ALA A 3 -5.61 -11.38 29.73
N ASP A 4 -5.95 -12.51 30.35
CA ASP A 4 -5.68 -13.86 29.87
C ASP A 4 -6.59 -14.24 28.69
N GLU A 5 -7.91 -14.10 28.86
CA GLU A 5 -8.92 -14.27 27.80
C GLU A 5 -8.65 -13.38 26.57
N ARG A 6 -8.14 -12.15 26.77
CA ARG A 6 -7.73 -11.28 25.65
C ARG A 6 -6.56 -11.84 24.86
N SER A 7 -5.65 -12.53 25.54
CA SER A 7 -4.43 -13.09 24.97
C SER A 7 -4.75 -14.34 24.16
N GLU A 8 -5.58 -15.23 24.71
CA GLU A 8 -6.11 -16.41 24.02
C GLU A 8 -6.91 -16.03 22.76
N ARG A 9 -7.80 -15.04 22.87
CA ARG A 9 -8.58 -14.56 21.73
C ARG A 9 -7.69 -13.98 20.63
N LEU A 10 -6.64 -13.23 20.99
CA LEU A 10 -5.70 -12.71 20.01
C LEU A 10 -4.92 -13.83 19.32
N GLU A 11 -4.58 -14.90 20.03
CA GLU A 11 -3.93 -16.07 19.45
C GLU A 11 -4.84 -16.82 18.46
N GLN A 12 -6.13 -16.96 18.80
CA GLN A 12 -7.13 -17.50 17.88
C GLN A 12 -7.29 -16.62 16.64
N LEU A 13 -7.38 -15.31 16.83
CA LEU A 13 -7.46 -14.34 15.74
C LEU A 13 -6.21 -14.40 14.86
N PHE A 14 -5.00 -14.56 15.43
CA PHE A 14 -3.77 -14.75 14.66
C PHE A 14 -3.90 -15.92 13.69
N ARG A 15 -4.32 -17.09 14.17
CA ARG A 15 -4.49 -18.30 13.32
C ARG A 15 -5.47 -18.06 12.17
N GLN A 16 -6.55 -17.33 12.41
CA GLN A 16 -7.58 -17.04 11.40
C GLN A 16 -7.14 -15.96 10.39
N THR A 17 -6.37 -14.97 10.84
CA THR A 17 -6.09 -13.76 10.06
C THR A 17 -4.71 -13.74 9.41
N PHE A 18 -3.79 -14.61 9.83
CA PHE A 18 -2.40 -14.61 9.36
C PHE A 18 -2.29 -14.57 7.83
N ARG A 19 -3.02 -15.44 7.13
CA ARG A 19 -3.01 -15.48 5.65
C ARG A 19 -3.49 -14.18 5.02
N ARG A 20 -4.53 -13.56 5.59
CA ARG A 20 -5.09 -12.31 5.08
C ARG A 20 -4.15 -11.14 5.31
N VAL A 21 -3.56 -11.03 6.50
CA VAL A 21 -2.58 -9.98 6.83
C VAL A 21 -1.30 -10.17 6.01
N MET A 22 -0.82 -11.41 5.85
CA MET A 22 0.33 -11.72 5.00
C MET A 22 0.08 -11.32 3.54
N ALA A 23 -1.07 -11.72 2.97
CA ALA A 23 -1.41 -11.33 1.60
C ALA A 23 -1.53 -9.81 1.44
N TYR A 24 -2.07 -9.11 2.45
CA TYR A 24 -2.13 -7.66 2.47
C TYR A 24 -0.72 -7.02 2.43
N CYS A 25 0.23 -7.56 3.20
CA CYS A 25 1.62 -7.11 3.23
C CYS A 25 2.37 -7.44 1.94
N LEU A 26 2.24 -8.66 1.39
CA LEU A 26 2.89 -9.08 0.15
C LEU A 26 2.44 -8.27 -1.07
N ARG A 27 1.20 -7.78 -1.10
CA ARG A 27 0.72 -6.86 -2.15
C ARG A 27 1.38 -5.47 -2.11
N ARG A 28 2.15 -5.16 -1.07
CA ARG A 28 2.67 -3.82 -0.76
C ARG A 28 4.16 -3.78 -0.47
N ALA A 29 4.78 -4.93 -0.23
CA ALA A 29 6.15 -5.05 0.20
C ALA A 29 6.83 -6.25 -0.47
N SER A 30 8.16 -6.27 -0.50
CA SER A 30 8.90 -7.48 -0.86
C SER A 30 8.62 -8.58 0.16
N GLU A 31 8.85 -9.85 -0.21
CA GLU A 31 8.58 -10.98 0.67
C GLU A 31 9.24 -10.83 2.05
N ALA A 32 10.54 -10.48 2.07
CA ALA A 32 11.27 -10.25 3.31
C ALA A 32 10.62 -9.13 4.16
N ALA A 33 10.31 -7.98 3.55
CA ALA A 33 9.67 -6.88 4.26
C ALA A 33 8.24 -7.22 4.72
N ALA A 34 7.51 -8.05 3.97
CA ALA A 34 6.17 -8.50 4.32
C ALA A 34 6.20 -9.43 5.54
N HIS A 35 7.16 -10.36 5.61
CA HIS A 35 7.34 -11.22 6.78
C HIS A 35 7.65 -10.41 8.03
N ASP A 36 8.58 -9.46 7.94
CA ASP A 36 8.91 -8.54 9.03
C ASP A 36 7.69 -7.70 9.45
N ALA A 37 6.94 -7.18 8.47
CA ALA A 37 5.74 -6.41 8.73
C ALA A 37 4.67 -7.23 9.46
N VAL A 38 4.44 -8.48 9.07
CA VAL A 38 3.46 -9.35 9.75
C VAL A 38 3.87 -9.60 11.20
N ALA A 39 5.16 -9.91 11.45
CA ALA A 39 5.66 -10.07 12.81
C ALA A 39 5.45 -8.81 13.66
N GLU A 40 5.75 -7.64 13.09
CA GLU A 40 5.56 -6.36 13.77
C GLU A 40 4.08 -6.04 14.01
N VAL A 41 3.18 -6.36 13.07
CA VAL A 41 1.73 -6.19 13.22
C VAL A 41 1.22 -6.93 14.44
N TYR A 42 1.55 -8.21 14.57
CA TYR A 42 1.08 -9.01 15.71
C TYR A 42 1.79 -8.64 17.02
N ALA A 43 3.05 -8.22 16.98
CA ALA A 43 3.73 -7.66 18.16
C ALA A 43 3.07 -6.35 18.64
N VAL A 44 2.63 -5.49 17.73
CA VAL A 44 1.85 -4.28 18.07
C VAL A 44 0.47 -4.66 18.58
N ALA A 45 -0.22 -5.60 17.94
CA ALA A 45 -1.53 -6.08 18.37
C ALA A 45 -1.47 -6.66 19.79
N TRP A 46 -0.44 -7.45 20.11
CA TRP A 46 -0.22 -8.00 21.45
C TRP A 46 -0.05 -6.93 22.53
N ARG A 47 0.80 -5.93 22.25
CA ARG A 47 0.98 -4.77 23.15
C ARG A 47 -0.31 -3.98 23.32
N LYS A 48 -1.14 -3.91 22.28
CA LYS A 48 -2.41 -3.17 22.26
C LYS A 48 -3.65 -4.04 22.48
N ARG A 49 -3.51 -5.29 22.93
CA ARG A 49 -4.63 -6.26 23.04
C ARG A 49 -5.80 -5.79 23.90
N ARG A 50 -5.58 -4.80 24.78
CA ARG A 50 -6.66 -4.12 25.53
C ARG A 50 -7.66 -3.38 24.65
N HIS A 51 -7.26 -3.00 23.43
CA HIS A 51 -8.08 -2.32 22.42
C HIS A 51 -8.57 -3.26 21.32
N LEU A 52 -8.40 -4.58 21.47
CA LEU A 52 -8.89 -5.55 20.50
C LEU A 52 -10.42 -5.46 20.42
N PRO A 53 -11.00 -5.14 19.25
CA PRO A 53 -12.45 -5.09 19.06
C PRO A 53 -13.11 -6.43 19.39
N ALA A 54 -14.33 -6.41 19.93
CA ALA A 54 -15.07 -7.61 20.33
C ALA A 54 -15.62 -8.39 19.13
N ASP A 55 -15.96 -7.67 18.06
CA ASP A 55 -16.35 -8.26 16.78
C ASP A 55 -15.11 -8.67 15.97
N ASP A 56 -15.19 -9.80 15.27
CA ASP A 56 -14.05 -10.37 14.55
C ASP A 56 -13.79 -9.63 13.23
N GLU A 57 -14.82 -9.11 12.55
CA GLU A 57 -14.65 -8.30 11.35
C GLU A 57 -13.96 -6.97 11.71
N GLU A 58 -14.43 -6.30 12.76
CA GLU A 58 -13.79 -5.10 13.29
C GLU A 58 -12.33 -5.36 13.72
N ALA A 59 -12.06 -6.52 14.34
CA ALA A 59 -10.71 -6.89 14.73
C ALA A 59 -9.79 -7.09 13.52
N VAL A 60 -10.29 -7.66 12.43
CA VAL A 60 -9.55 -7.75 11.17
C VAL A 60 -9.23 -6.37 10.61
N LEU A 61 -10.22 -5.46 10.55
CA LEU A 61 -10.00 -4.10 10.05
C LEU A 61 -8.99 -3.33 10.91
N TRP A 62 -9.04 -3.55 12.23
CA TRP A 62 -8.07 -3.00 13.16
C TRP A 62 -6.65 -3.51 12.88
N LEU A 63 -6.47 -4.81 12.62
CA LEU A 63 -5.19 -5.40 12.23
C LEU A 63 -4.68 -4.83 10.89
N LEU A 64 -5.55 -4.67 9.89
CA LEU A 64 -5.17 -4.05 8.61
C LEU A 64 -4.77 -2.58 8.78
N GLY A 65 -5.45 -1.85 9.67
CA GLY A 65 -5.05 -0.51 10.08
C GLY A 65 -3.67 -0.45 10.74
N ILE A 66 -3.30 -1.45 11.53
CA ILE A 66 -1.95 -1.60 12.09
C ILE A 66 -0.95 -1.91 10.97
N ALA A 67 -1.24 -2.88 10.09
CA ALA A 67 -0.40 -3.29 8.97
C ALA A 67 -0.06 -2.11 8.05
N ARG A 68 -1.06 -1.29 7.72
CA ARG A 68 -0.86 -0.07 6.95
C ARG A 68 0.17 0.86 7.59
N ARG A 69 0.11 1.06 8.91
CA ARG A 69 1.03 1.96 9.63
C ARG A 69 2.43 1.37 9.70
N VAL A 70 2.54 0.06 9.92
CA VAL A 70 3.82 -0.67 9.91
C VAL A 70 4.50 -0.53 8.55
N LEU A 71 3.80 -0.85 7.46
CA LEU A 71 4.34 -0.73 6.10
C LEU A 71 4.72 0.71 5.75
N ALA A 72 3.88 1.69 6.12
CA ALA A 72 4.21 3.10 5.91
C ALA A 72 5.45 3.54 6.71
N ASN A 73 5.69 2.97 7.89
CA ASN A 73 6.91 3.24 8.67
C ASN A 73 8.14 2.60 8.02
N GLN A 74 8.04 1.34 7.61
CA GLN A 74 9.12 0.62 6.93
C GLN A 74 9.51 1.33 5.63
N ALA A 75 8.55 1.67 4.76
CA ALA A 75 8.80 2.40 3.52
C ALA A 75 9.43 3.77 3.77
N ARG A 76 8.97 4.51 4.78
CA ARG A 76 9.61 5.79 5.17
C ARG A 76 11.04 5.60 5.67
N SER A 77 11.32 4.52 6.40
CA SER A 77 12.66 4.19 6.87
C SER A 77 13.60 3.85 5.71
N GLN A 78 13.15 2.99 4.79
CA GLN A 78 13.89 2.61 3.59
C GLN A 78 14.21 3.84 2.71
N ARG A 79 13.23 4.72 2.47
CA ARG A 79 13.45 5.97 1.71
C ARG A 79 14.46 6.89 2.40
N ARG A 80 14.45 7.00 3.74
CA ARG A 80 15.45 7.79 4.48
C ARG A 80 16.84 7.18 4.37
N TRP A 81 16.94 5.87 4.51
CA TRP A 81 18.21 5.14 4.37
C TRP A 81 18.79 5.28 2.96
N ALA A 82 17.97 5.09 1.92
CA ALA A 82 18.39 5.29 0.54
C ALA A 82 18.90 6.72 0.27
N ARG A 83 18.23 7.75 0.80
CA ARG A 83 18.71 9.14 0.70
C ARG A 83 20.03 9.37 1.44
N LEU A 84 20.23 8.72 2.59
CA LEU A 84 21.49 8.80 3.31
C LEU A 84 22.61 8.14 2.50
N LEU A 85 22.36 6.96 1.94
CA LEU A 85 23.31 6.26 1.06
C LEU A 85 23.63 7.10 -0.18
N MET A 86 22.64 7.72 -0.83
CA MET A 86 22.87 8.62 -1.96
C MET A 86 23.75 9.81 -1.56
N ARG A 87 23.51 10.44 -0.41
CA ARG A 87 24.36 11.55 0.08
C ARG A 87 25.79 11.13 0.43
N VAL A 88 25.96 9.90 0.91
CA VAL A 88 27.29 9.32 1.15
C VAL A 88 27.97 8.98 -0.18
N ALA A 89 27.20 8.47 -1.13
CA ALA A 89 27.65 8.12 -2.48
C ALA A 89 27.97 9.37 -3.32
N GLU A 90 27.26 10.49 -3.17
CA GLU A 90 27.51 11.80 -3.81
C GLU A 90 28.85 12.44 -3.38
N ARG A 91 29.55 11.89 -2.38
CA ARG A 91 30.98 12.19 -2.10
C ARG A 91 31.94 11.40 -3.00
N ALA A 92 31.42 10.48 -3.81
CA ALA A 92 32.03 9.88 -4.99
C ALA A 92 31.15 10.26 -6.21
N GLU A 93 31.69 10.24 -7.42
CA GLU A 93 31.00 10.77 -8.62
C GLU A 93 29.67 10.03 -8.93
N PRO A 94 28.60 10.72 -9.40
CA PRO A 94 27.25 10.14 -9.41
C PRO A 94 26.89 9.45 -10.73
N ASP A 95 26.27 8.27 -10.62
CA ASP A 95 25.31 7.75 -11.60
C ASP A 95 23.88 8.06 -11.14
N PRO A 96 22.92 8.28 -12.05
CA PRO A 96 21.53 8.59 -11.68
C PRO A 96 20.85 7.37 -11.02
N PRO A 97 20.04 7.56 -9.96
CA PRO A 97 19.36 6.45 -9.30
C PRO A 97 18.22 5.92 -10.17
N PRO A 98 18.00 4.59 -10.24
CA PRO A 98 16.80 4.06 -10.85
C PRO A 98 15.59 4.42 -9.99
N ALA A 99 14.58 5.04 -10.60
CA ALA A 99 13.24 5.11 -10.03
C ALA A 99 12.56 3.74 -10.18
N ALA A 100 13.09 2.71 -9.52
CA ALA A 100 12.47 1.40 -9.45
C ALA A 100 11.54 1.37 -8.24
N ASP A 101 10.27 1.00 -8.47
CA ASP A 101 9.39 0.54 -7.41
C ASP A 101 10.06 -0.70 -6.78
N PRO A 102 10.43 -0.68 -5.48
CA PRO A 102 11.04 -1.86 -4.84
C PRO A 102 10.03 -3.00 -4.66
N TYR A 103 8.79 -2.82 -5.10
CA TYR A 103 7.69 -3.77 -4.96
C TYR A 103 7.20 -4.13 -6.36
N GLY A 104 7.93 -5.05 -6.98
CA GLY A 104 7.72 -5.55 -8.34
C GLY A 104 6.25 -5.69 -8.69
N ALA A 105 5.81 -4.90 -9.67
CA ALA A 105 4.59 -5.15 -10.39
C ALA A 105 4.92 -6.20 -11.46
N GLU A 106 4.94 -7.47 -11.06
CA GLU A 106 4.94 -8.55 -12.04
C GLU A 106 3.52 -8.68 -12.59
N ASP A 107 3.40 -8.29 -13.87
CA ASP A 107 2.39 -8.68 -14.84
C ASP A 107 0.95 -8.13 -14.70
N ALA A 108 0.81 -6.80 -14.77
CA ALA A 108 -0.43 -6.18 -15.20
C ALA A 108 -0.13 -4.96 -16.09
N GLY A 109 0.06 -5.23 -17.39
CA GLY A 109 0.11 -4.27 -18.52
C GLY A 109 0.86 -2.97 -18.22
N ASP A 110 2.11 -2.87 -18.65
CA ASP A 110 3.12 -1.83 -18.35
C ASP A 110 2.60 -0.41 -18.02
N GLY A 111 1.55 0.07 -18.68
CA GLY A 111 0.90 1.35 -18.40
C GLY A 111 0.24 1.46 -17.01
N LEU A 112 -0.42 0.42 -16.49
CA LEU A 112 -1.12 0.46 -15.20
C LEU A 112 -0.15 0.43 -14.03
N ALA A 113 0.83 -0.47 -14.07
CA ALA A 113 1.89 -0.54 -13.08
C ALA A 113 2.62 0.80 -12.97
N ALA A 114 3.02 1.39 -14.10
CA ALA A 114 3.68 2.70 -14.14
C ALA A 114 2.76 3.84 -13.64
N ALA A 115 1.48 3.85 -14.03
CA ALA A 115 0.53 4.87 -13.58
C ALA A 115 0.26 4.79 -12.07
N LEU A 116 0.23 3.58 -11.49
CA LEU A 116 0.15 3.38 -10.04
C LEU A 116 1.45 3.77 -9.35
N ALA A 117 2.61 3.49 -9.94
CA ALA A 117 3.93 3.89 -9.43
C ALA A 117 4.06 5.41 -9.30
N GLN A 118 3.42 6.17 -10.18
CA GLN A 118 3.35 7.64 -10.12
C GLN A 118 2.23 8.17 -9.20
N ALA A 119 1.36 7.30 -8.69
CA ALA A 119 0.33 7.70 -7.74
C ALA A 119 0.92 8.00 -6.38
N SER A 120 0.30 8.97 -5.69
CA SER A 120 0.62 9.24 -4.28
C SER A 120 0.38 7.99 -3.45
N ASP A 121 1.17 7.79 -2.39
CA ASP A 121 1.02 6.63 -1.49
C ASP A 121 -0.43 6.51 -0.97
N ALA A 122 -1.08 7.65 -0.71
CA ALA A 122 -2.47 7.70 -0.23
C ALA A 122 -3.49 7.25 -1.30
N ASP A 123 -3.35 7.71 -2.55
CA ASP A 123 -4.23 7.28 -3.64
C ASP A 123 -4.02 5.79 -3.96
N ARG A 124 -2.76 5.35 -3.99
CA ARG A 124 -2.42 3.94 -4.27
C ARG A 124 -2.98 3.01 -3.20
N GLU A 125 -2.85 3.38 -1.93
CA GLU A 125 -3.42 2.61 -0.82
C GLU A 125 -4.94 2.54 -0.92
N LEU A 126 -5.60 3.68 -1.18
CA LEU A 126 -7.05 3.74 -1.29
C LEU A 126 -7.57 2.87 -2.44
N LEU A 127 -6.90 2.86 -3.59
CA LEU A 127 -7.24 2.02 -4.74
C LEU A 127 -7.00 0.53 -4.43
N ARG A 128 -5.92 0.18 -3.75
CA ARG A 128 -5.64 -1.21 -3.33
C ARG A 128 -6.70 -1.75 -2.39
N LEU A 129 -7.06 -0.98 -1.37
CA LEU A 129 -8.10 -1.37 -0.42
C LEU A 129 -9.44 -1.61 -1.13
N ALA A 130 -9.78 -0.78 -2.11
CA ALA A 130 -11.05 -0.88 -2.83
C ALA A 130 -11.13 -1.99 -3.89
N TYR A 131 -10.00 -2.32 -4.54
CA TYR A 131 -10.04 -3.20 -5.73
C TYR A 131 -9.23 -4.50 -5.60
N TRP A 132 -8.22 -4.54 -4.73
CA TRP A 132 -7.45 -5.76 -4.48
C TRP A 132 -7.85 -6.43 -3.17
N ASP A 133 -8.14 -5.63 -2.14
CA ASP A 133 -8.57 -6.14 -0.84
C ASP A 133 -10.10 -6.25 -0.72
N ASP A 134 -10.84 -5.83 -1.76
CA ASP A 134 -12.30 -5.88 -1.91
C ASP A 134 -13.07 -5.36 -0.68
N LEU A 135 -12.56 -4.29 -0.06
CA LEU A 135 -13.16 -3.72 1.14
C LEU A 135 -14.32 -2.79 0.80
N SER A 136 -15.36 -2.83 1.62
CA SER A 136 -16.46 -1.86 1.53
C SER A 136 -15.98 -0.45 1.87
N ARG A 137 -16.73 0.57 1.45
CA ARG A 137 -16.40 1.98 1.77
C ARG A 137 -16.32 2.25 3.28
N ASN A 138 -17.16 1.56 4.06
CA ASN A 138 -17.14 1.62 5.53
C ASN A 138 -15.86 1.01 6.09
N ASP A 139 -15.47 -0.16 5.58
CA ASP A 139 -14.27 -0.86 6.04
C ASP A 139 -12.99 -0.07 5.71
N ILE A 140 -12.94 0.49 4.51
CA ILE A 140 -11.87 1.41 4.08
C ILE A 140 -11.80 2.61 5.04
N ALA A 141 -12.95 3.19 5.40
CA ALA A 141 -13.02 4.32 6.32
C ALA A 141 -12.41 3.94 7.69
N THR A 142 -12.74 2.77 8.20
CA THR A 142 -12.19 2.19 9.44
C THR A 142 -10.67 1.99 9.35
N VAL A 143 -10.18 1.33 8.30
CA VAL A 143 -8.75 1.06 8.10
C VAL A 143 -7.93 2.36 7.97
N LEU A 144 -8.47 3.35 7.25
CA LEU A 144 -7.81 4.63 7.01
C LEU A 144 -7.98 5.63 8.16
N GLY A 145 -8.96 5.44 9.04
CA GLY A 145 -9.31 6.37 10.11
C GLY A 145 -9.88 7.69 9.60
N ILE A 146 -10.72 7.65 8.56
CA ILE A 146 -11.39 8.82 7.96
C ILE A 146 -12.90 8.57 7.84
N SER A 147 -13.69 9.59 7.48
CA SER A 147 -15.13 9.41 7.25
C SER A 147 -15.43 8.69 5.93
N VAL A 148 -16.57 8.01 5.85
CA VAL A 148 -17.06 7.34 4.63
C VAL A 148 -17.21 8.35 3.47
N GLY A 149 -17.75 9.54 3.73
CA GLY A 149 -17.82 10.60 2.72
C GLY A 149 -16.45 11.08 2.22
N ALA A 150 -15.42 11.03 3.08
CA ALA A 150 -14.04 11.30 2.68
C ALA A 150 -13.48 10.15 1.82
N VAL A 151 -13.82 8.88 2.11
CA VAL A 151 -13.49 7.75 1.24
C VAL A 151 -14.07 7.96 -0.15
N ASP A 152 -15.36 8.29 -0.25
CA ASP A 152 -16.05 8.48 -1.54
C ASP A 152 -15.39 9.56 -2.39
N THR A 153 -15.20 10.73 -1.79
CA THR A 153 -14.61 11.88 -2.45
C THR A 153 -13.17 11.60 -2.88
N ARG A 154 -12.36 10.97 -2.02
CA ARG A 154 -10.96 10.66 -2.33
C ARG A 154 -10.86 9.56 -3.39
N LEU A 155 -11.71 8.54 -3.33
CA LEU A 155 -11.69 7.42 -4.26
C LEU A 155 -12.11 7.88 -5.66
N HIS A 156 -13.10 8.75 -5.76
CA HIS A 156 -13.46 9.40 -7.02
C HIS A 156 -12.27 10.16 -7.63
N ARG A 157 -11.63 11.04 -6.84
CA ARG A 157 -10.46 11.81 -7.29
C ARG A 157 -9.26 10.92 -7.65
N ALA A 158 -9.00 9.87 -6.86
CA ALA A 158 -7.92 8.93 -7.12
C ALA A 158 -8.12 8.20 -8.46
N ARG A 159 -9.35 7.76 -8.77
CA ARG A 159 -9.70 7.17 -10.06
C ARG A 159 -9.52 8.15 -11.22
N GLN A 160 -9.95 9.40 -11.05
CA GLN A 160 -9.78 10.42 -12.08
C GLN A 160 -8.29 10.66 -12.38
N ARG A 161 -7.46 10.82 -11.35
CA ARG A 161 -6.01 10.96 -11.48
C ARG A 161 -5.37 9.74 -12.14
N LEU A 162 -5.80 8.53 -11.78
CA LEU A 162 -5.31 7.30 -12.40
C LEU A 162 -5.67 7.24 -13.89
N ARG A 163 -6.91 7.58 -14.26
CA ARG A 163 -7.35 7.63 -15.67
C ARG A 163 -6.52 8.62 -16.49
N GLN A 164 -6.22 9.80 -15.94
CA GLN A 164 -5.38 10.79 -16.60
C GLN A 164 -3.96 10.26 -16.84
N ARG A 165 -3.35 9.60 -15.85
CA ARG A 165 -2.01 8.99 -15.99
C ARG A 165 -1.98 7.87 -17.01
N LEU A 166 -2.99 7.00 -17.01
CA LEU A 166 -3.12 5.94 -18.01
C LEU A 166 -3.26 6.50 -19.42
N ALA A 167 -4.08 7.54 -19.61
CA ALA A 167 -4.22 8.20 -20.90
C ALA A 167 -2.89 8.81 -21.38
N ALA A 168 -2.14 9.45 -20.47
CA ALA A 168 -0.82 10.00 -20.78
C ALA A 168 0.22 8.91 -21.12
N ALA A 169 0.24 7.80 -20.37
CA ALA A 169 1.15 6.68 -20.62
C ALA A 169 0.86 6.01 -21.97
N ASN A 170 -0.42 5.80 -22.29
CA ASN A 170 -0.83 5.20 -23.57
C ASN A 170 -0.54 6.15 -24.76
N ALA A 171 -0.64 7.47 -24.58
CA ALA A 171 -0.29 8.43 -25.62
C ALA A 171 1.21 8.45 -25.94
N HIS A 172 2.09 8.17 -24.96
CA HIS A 172 3.54 8.07 -25.17
C HIS A 172 3.95 6.74 -25.84
N GLN A 173 3.08 5.73 -25.87
CA GLN A 173 3.34 4.44 -26.51
C GLN A 173 2.96 4.42 -28.01
N ASP A 174 2.29 5.45 -28.53
CA ASP A 174 1.80 5.50 -29.91
C ASP A 174 2.37 6.71 -30.70
N PRO A 175 3.68 6.73 -31.06
CA PRO A 175 4.31 7.84 -31.79
C PRO A 175 3.92 7.92 -33.28
N ALA A 176 3.02 7.06 -33.77
CA ALA A 176 2.70 6.92 -35.20
C ALA A 176 1.74 7.99 -35.75
N LYS A 177 1.17 8.88 -34.92
CA LYS A 177 0.22 9.92 -35.38
C LYS A 177 0.81 11.31 -35.62
N GLU A 178 2.03 11.61 -35.17
CA GLU A 178 2.64 12.93 -35.39
C GLU A 178 3.27 13.10 -36.79
N LYS A 179 3.56 12.04 -37.53
CA LYS A 179 4.23 12.15 -38.84
C LYS A 179 3.31 12.43 -40.05
N ASN A 180 1.99 12.30 -39.92
CA ASN A 180 1.07 12.45 -41.06
C ASN A 180 0.51 13.87 -41.30
N HIS A 181 0.92 14.88 -40.51
CA HIS A 181 0.47 16.27 -40.72
C HIS A 181 1.56 17.22 -41.21
N ALA A 182 2.80 16.74 -41.41
CA ALA A 182 3.90 17.57 -41.90
C ALA A 182 4.18 17.40 -43.41
N GLU A 183 3.47 16.50 -44.10
CA GLU A 183 3.61 16.27 -45.55
C GLU A 183 2.23 16.36 -46.25
N ARG A 184 1.62 17.55 -46.27
CA ARG A 184 0.57 17.90 -47.25
C ARG A 184 0.62 19.37 -47.60
#